data_AF-A0A427AIH5-F1
#
_entry.id   AF-A0A427AIH5-F1
#
_cell.length_a   1.000
_cell.length_b   1.000
_cell.length_c   1.000
_cell.angle_alpha   90.00
_cell.angle_beta   90.00
_cell.angle_gamma   90.00
#
_symmetry.space_group_name_H-M   'P 1'
#
loop_
_entity.id
_entity.type
_entity.pdbx_description
1 polymer ?
#
loop_
_entity_poly.entity_id
_entity_poly.type
_entity_poly.pdbx_seq_one_letter_code
_entity_poly.pdbx_strand_id
1 'polypeptide(L)'
;MVRYWLNPNQVYLSGLKNSQFNLADARSLCLMECPVPSEDGLNWVCDYPEGDIRLTMDDWINRDYDYYEFLTPEMRNTSLQLQGPCYPVIFPSVNANFYGYAQVAAKVIGEVQALIIFPILPYVILAVFYMFWFSAALHLFSSGQILRNDCGGNCCSFDLKSNKINCDNCCGYRVHYTRNIGISILFHLFGCYWATQFIIACSSTVIAGSVASYYWARGEISIAITGKGFSKASAIATGLIMNNILRIGKVNVIGDVILYLGKLCVSLFCALFAFLMLDTHKYKSAHNKISSPLFPVLVTWGLGYIVATLFFAVVEMSIDTIILSFCQDAEEHQGTAQCAPPLLMETLDGQGEMQRLTHSS
;
A
#
# COMPACT_ATOMS: atom_id res chain seq x y z
N MET A 1 -16.46 -5.96 37.34
CA MET A 1 -16.12 -7.33 36.90
C MET A 1 -14.61 -7.42 36.95
N VAL A 2 -14.07 -8.28 37.80
CA VAL A 2 -12.61 -8.42 37.97
C VAL A 2 -11.99 -8.92 36.66
N ARG A 3 -10.89 -8.31 36.22
CA ARG A 3 -10.17 -8.73 35.01
C ARG A 3 -8.82 -9.33 35.41
N TYR A 4 -8.48 -10.46 34.79
CA TYR A 4 -7.21 -11.13 35.02
C TYR A 4 -6.23 -10.73 33.93
N TRP A 5 -5.08 -10.19 34.33
CA TRP A 5 -3.99 -9.82 33.45
C TRP A 5 -2.88 -10.86 33.59
N LEU A 6 -2.69 -11.69 32.57
CA LEU A 6 -1.75 -12.81 32.62
C LEU A 6 -0.31 -12.31 32.52
N ASN A 7 0.59 -12.94 33.28
CA ASN A 7 2.03 -12.76 33.18
C ASN A 7 2.41 -12.95 31.73
N PRO A 8 2.96 -11.90 31.10
CA PRO A 8 3.31 -12.00 29.72
C PRO A 8 4.34 -13.12 29.55
N ASN A 9 5.58 -13.07 30.02
CA ASN A 9 6.61 -14.14 29.82
C ASN A 9 6.09 -15.59 29.67
N GLN A 10 5.24 -16.02 30.61
CA GLN A 10 4.67 -17.38 30.64
C GLN A 10 3.71 -17.67 29.49
N VAL A 11 2.95 -16.68 29.03
CA VAL A 11 2.06 -16.77 27.87
C VAL A 11 2.85 -17.06 26.59
N TYR A 12 3.99 -16.40 26.33
CA TYR A 12 4.82 -16.69 25.15
C TYR A 12 5.45 -18.06 25.23
N LEU A 13 6.00 -18.39 26.41
CA LEU A 13 6.63 -19.67 26.62
C LEU A 13 5.62 -20.78 26.34
N SER A 14 4.34 -20.61 26.66
CA SER A 14 3.30 -21.60 26.33
C SER A 14 3.07 -21.82 24.81
N GLY A 15 3.42 -20.84 23.97
CA GLY A 15 3.32 -20.95 22.51
C GLY A 15 4.50 -21.65 21.83
N LEU A 16 5.60 -21.92 22.55
CA LEU A 16 6.78 -22.58 22.01
C LEU A 16 6.63 -24.10 22.03
N LYS A 17 6.87 -24.75 20.88
CA LYS A 17 6.66 -26.20 20.66
C LYS A 17 7.42 -27.13 21.62
N ASN A 18 8.49 -26.65 22.27
CA ASN A 18 9.35 -27.41 23.20
C ASN A 18 9.36 -26.83 24.63
N SER A 19 8.38 -26.00 24.98
CA SER A 19 8.27 -25.40 26.31
C SER A 19 7.63 -26.34 27.32
N GLN A 20 8.03 -26.23 28.58
CA GLN A 20 7.40 -26.93 29.71
C GLN A 20 6.21 -26.17 30.32
N PHE A 21 5.93 -24.94 29.86
CA PHE A 21 4.85 -24.10 30.39
C PHE A 21 3.55 -24.28 29.60
N ASN A 22 2.45 -24.45 30.32
CA ASN A 22 1.10 -24.46 29.76
C ASN A 22 0.39 -23.14 30.10
N LEU A 23 -0.47 -22.66 29.21
CA LEU A 23 -1.21 -21.40 29.39
C LEU A 23 -2.09 -21.43 30.65
N ALA A 24 -2.59 -22.61 31.03
CA ALA A 24 -3.38 -22.80 32.25
C ALA A 24 -2.59 -22.53 33.55
N ASP A 25 -1.26 -22.60 33.49
CA ASP A 25 -0.37 -22.43 34.65
C ASP A 25 0.21 -21.00 34.72
N ALA A 26 -0.16 -20.11 33.80
CA ALA A 26 0.33 -18.75 33.76
C ALA A 26 -0.21 -17.94 34.95
N ARG A 27 0.70 -17.31 35.71
CA ARG A 27 0.36 -16.38 36.79
C ARG A 27 -0.50 -15.25 36.24
N SER A 28 -1.51 -14.83 36.99
CA SER A 28 -2.40 -13.73 36.59
C SER A 28 -2.56 -12.71 37.71
N LEU A 29 -2.47 -11.44 37.37
CA LEU A 29 -2.76 -10.32 38.24
C LEU A 29 -4.24 -9.94 38.18
N CYS A 30 -4.84 -9.71 39.34
CA CYS A 30 -6.24 -9.34 39.47
C CYS A 30 -6.36 -7.81 39.44
N LEU A 31 -6.85 -7.26 38.33
CA LEU A 31 -6.97 -5.81 38.13
C LEU A 31 -8.45 -5.38 38.15
N MET A 32 -8.69 -4.17 38.65
CA MET A 32 -10.02 -3.55 38.65
C MET A 32 -10.48 -3.18 37.23
N GLU A 33 -9.54 -2.66 36.43
CA GLU A 33 -9.74 -2.32 35.01
C GLU A 33 -8.55 -2.78 34.17
N CYS A 34 -8.70 -2.82 32.84
CA CYS A 34 -7.58 -3.16 31.97
C CYS A 34 -6.60 -1.98 31.89
N PRO A 35 -5.29 -2.22 32.03
CA PRO A 35 -4.27 -1.16 31.96
C PRO A 35 -4.26 -0.55 30.55
N VAL A 36 -4.21 0.78 30.48
CA VAL A 36 -4.27 1.53 29.23
C VAL A 36 -2.87 2.06 28.89
N PRO A 37 -2.35 1.82 27.67
CA PRO A 37 -1.07 2.37 27.23
C PRO A 37 -1.09 3.90 27.08
N SER A 38 0.05 4.54 27.31
CA SER A 38 0.26 6.00 27.21
C SER A 38 0.79 6.41 25.84
N GLU A 39 0.46 7.63 25.38
CA GLU A 39 0.96 8.19 24.11
C GLU A 39 2.40 8.72 24.23
N ASP A 40 2.83 9.15 25.42
CA ASP A 40 4.10 9.86 25.65
C ASP A 40 5.14 9.03 26.43
N GLY A 41 4.86 7.76 26.74
CA GLY A 41 5.75 6.91 27.53
C GLY A 41 5.30 5.46 27.69
N LEU A 42 6.14 4.66 28.35
CA LEU A 42 5.82 3.28 28.71
C LEU A 42 5.12 3.26 30.07
N ASN A 43 3.86 2.82 30.11
CA ASN A 43 3.17 2.49 31.36
C ASN A 43 3.54 1.06 31.78
N TRP A 44 3.64 0.80 33.08
CA TRP A 44 4.01 -0.52 33.59
C TRP A 44 2.92 -1.10 34.50
N VAL A 45 2.82 -2.42 34.51
CA VAL A 45 2.03 -3.17 35.48
C VAL A 45 2.96 -4.11 36.20
N CYS A 46 2.96 -4.05 37.52
CA CYS A 46 3.87 -4.80 38.37
C CYS A 46 3.12 -5.76 39.27
N ASP A 47 3.69 -6.95 39.45
CA ASP A 47 3.21 -7.96 40.41
C ASP A 47 3.11 -7.36 41.82
N TYR A 48 2.32 -7.93 42.73
CA TYR A 48 2.37 -7.47 44.11
C TYR A 48 3.79 -7.72 44.68
N PRO A 49 4.45 -6.71 45.29
CA PRO A 49 5.87 -6.83 45.61
C PRO A 49 6.09 -7.81 46.76
N GLU A 50 6.68 -8.96 46.43
CA GLU A 50 7.17 -9.94 47.40
C GLU A 50 8.69 -9.75 47.57
N GLY A 51 9.13 -9.14 48.68
CA GLY A 51 10.57 -8.99 48.98
C GLY A 51 10.98 -7.64 49.58
N ASP A 52 12.07 -7.06 49.06
CA ASP A 52 12.73 -5.86 49.60
C ASP A 52 11.89 -4.58 49.48
N ILE A 53 10.97 -4.54 48.53
CA ILE A 53 10.00 -3.45 48.36
C ILE A 53 8.75 -3.83 49.16
N ARG A 54 8.44 -3.12 50.25
CA ARG A 54 7.22 -3.32 51.04
C ARG A 54 6.20 -2.23 50.71
N LEU A 55 5.24 -2.54 49.83
CA LEU A 55 4.02 -1.75 49.65
C LEU A 55 2.85 -2.46 50.34
N THR A 56 1.89 -1.68 50.85
CA THR A 56 0.60 -2.24 51.27
C THR A 56 -0.26 -2.50 50.03
N MET A 57 -1.28 -3.36 50.16
CA MET A 57 -2.22 -3.64 49.07
C MET A 57 -2.91 -2.37 48.57
N ASP A 58 -3.30 -1.48 49.50
CA ASP A 58 -3.95 -0.21 49.16
C ASP A 58 -2.98 0.74 48.44
N ASP A 59 -1.73 0.83 48.88
CA ASP A 59 -0.72 1.69 48.22
C ASP A 59 -0.35 1.19 46.83
N TRP A 60 -0.32 -0.13 46.62
CA TRP A 60 -0.08 -0.74 45.32
C TRP A 60 -1.23 -0.45 44.34
N ILE A 61 -2.48 -0.55 44.80
CA ILE A 61 -3.67 -0.20 44.01
C ILE A 61 -3.71 1.31 43.70
N ASN A 62 -3.39 2.17 44.68
CA ASN A 62 -3.38 3.62 44.51
C ASN A 62 -2.33 4.12 43.51
N ARG A 63 -1.33 3.29 43.21
CA ARG A 63 -0.30 3.55 42.20
C ARG A 63 -0.63 2.97 40.84
N ASP A 64 -1.87 2.53 40.64
CA ASP A 64 -2.32 1.85 39.42
C ASP A 64 -1.42 0.66 39.07
N TYR A 65 -0.98 -0.08 40.11
CA TYR A 65 -0.14 -1.26 39.97
C TYR A 65 1.24 -0.98 39.34
N ASP A 66 1.67 0.30 39.24
CA ASP A 66 2.97 0.71 38.71
C ASP A 66 3.92 1.15 39.84
N TYR A 67 4.98 0.39 40.04
CA TYR A 67 6.12 0.80 40.86
C TYR A 67 7.46 0.61 40.14
N TYR A 68 7.45 0.59 38.80
CA TYR A 68 8.64 0.33 37.98
C TYR A 68 9.79 1.30 38.29
N GLU A 69 9.48 2.55 38.60
CA GLU A 69 10.47 3.57 38.98
C GLU A 69 11.24 3.21 40.27
N PHE A 70 10.63 2.45 41.18
CA PHE A 70 11.25 2.05 42.46
C PHE A 70 12.10 0.78 42.33
N LEU A 71 12.13 0.13 41.16
CA LEU A 71 12.98 -1.02 40.91
C LEU A 71 14.46 -0.64 40.87
N THR A 72 15.31 -1.56 41.31
CA THR A 72 16.77 -1.47 41.12
C THR A 72 17.12 -1.54 39.63
N PRO A 73 18.28 -1.02 39.20
CA PRO A 73 18.70 -1.08 37.79
C PRO A 73 18.71 -2.50 37.20
N GLU A 74 19.07 -3.49 38.01
CA GLU A 74 19.05 -4.90 37.63
C GLU A 74 17.61 -5.40 37.41
N MET A 75 16.69 -5.11 38.34
CA MET A 75 15.28 -5.48 38.22
C MET A 75 14.58 -4.77 37.06
N ARG A 76 14.96 -3.55 36.72
CA ARG A 76 14.48 -2.86 35.51
C ARG A 76 14.94 -3.56 34.25
N ASN A 77 16.21 -3.99 34.21
CA ASN A 77 16.74 -4.71 33.06
C ASN A 77 16.07 -6.08 32.85
N THR A 78 15.81 -6.81 33.94
CA THR A 78 15.06 -8.07 33.84
C THR A 78 13.59 -7.85 33.49
N SER A 79 12.96 -6.77 33.99
CA SER A 79 11.59 -6.36 33.62
C SER A 79 11.45 -5.99 32.15
N LEU A 80 12.48 -5.34 31.56
CA LEU A 80 12.57 -5.09 30.12
C LEU A 80 12.68 -6.37 29.29
N GLN A 81 13.21 -7.45 29.87
CA GLN A 81 13.25 -8.79 29.28
C GLN A 81 12.07 -9.66 29.75
N LEU A 82 11.03 -9.05 30.33
CA LEU A 82 9.84 -9.69 30.89
C LEU A 82 10.10 -10.78 31.95
N GLN A 83 11.30 -10.84 32.51
CA GLN A 83 11.67 -11.78 33.57
C GLN A 83 11.62 -11.13 34.96
N GLY A 84 11.45 -9.80 35.02
CA GLY A 84 11.34 -9.03 36.26
C GLY A 84 9.90 -8.91 36.76
N PRO A 85 9.68 -8.20 37.88
CA PRO A 85 8.37 -8.09 38.52
C PRO A 85 7.41 -7.11 37.86
N CYS A 86 7.86 -6.33 36.87
CA CYS A 86 7.08 -5.33 36.17
C CYS A 86 7.10 -5.57 34.67
N TYR A 87 5.99 -5.27 33.99
CA TYR A 87 5.81 -5.55 32.57
C TYR A 87 5.23 -4.33 31.85
N PRO A 88 5.68 -4.05 30.62
CA PRO A 88 5.29 -2.87 29.89
C PRO A 88 3.92 -3.03 29.19
N VAL A 89 3.12 -1.96 29.24
CA VAL A 89 1.84 -1.81 28.53
C VAL A 89 2.12 -1.07 27.21
N ILE A 90 2.08 -1.77 26.07
CA ILE A 90 2.50 -1.26 24.73
C ILE A 90 1.45 -1.60 23.65
N PHE A 91 1.44 -0.83 22.55
CA PHE A 91 0.55 -0.94 21.38
C PHE A 91 1.17 -1.68 20.17
N PRO A 92 0.36 -2.17 19.20
CA PRO A 92 0.84 -2.80 17.95
C PRO A 92 1.58 -1.91 16.96
N SER A 93 2.54 -2.54 16.28
CA SER A 93 3.16 -2.03 15.07
C SER A 93 2.25 -2.16 13.84
N VAL A 94 2.28 -1.14 13.00
CA VAL A 94 1.39 -0.97 11.84
C VAL A 94 1.61 -1.95 10.68
N ASN A 95 2.71 -2.70 10.70
CA ASN A 95 3.05 -3.67 9.66
C ASN A 95 2.07 -4.85 9.64
N ALA A 96 1.57 -5.26 10.81
CA ALA A 96 0.79 -6.47 11.02
C ALA A 96 -0.66 -6.33 10.48
N ASN A 97 -1.25 -5.15 10.68
CA ASN A 97 -2.55 -4.77 10.12
C ASN A 97 -2.56 -4.85 8.59
N PHE A 98 -1.49 -4.37 7.94
CA PHE A 98 -1.38 -4.43 6.49
C PHE A 98 -1.45 -5.86 5.95
N TYR A 99 -0.76 -6.81 6.59
CA TYR A 99 -0.80 -8.22 6.16
C TYR A 99 -2.19 -8.83 6.23
N GLY A 100 -2.97 -8.53 7.28
CA GLY A 100 -4.36 -8.98 7.39
C GLY A 100 -5.24 -8.45 6.26
N TYR A 101 -5.16 -7.15 5.97
CA TYR A 101 -5.89 -6.56 4.84
C TYR A 101 -5.44 -7.16 3.50
N ALA A 102 -4.13 -7.37 3.31
CA ALA A 102 -3.59 -7.97 2.09
C ALA A 102 -4.00 -9.44 1.90
N GLN A 103 -4.06 -10.24 2.96
CA GLN A 103 -4.55 -11.62 2.91
C GLN A 103 -6.03 -11.68 2.52
N VAL A 104 -6.85 -10.80 3.09
CA VAL A 104 -8.27 -10.72 2.70
C VAL A 104 -8.40 -10.24 1.26
N ALA A 105 -7.64 -9.22 0.84
CA ALA A 105 -7.63 -8.77 -0.56
C ALA A 105 -7.27 -9.91 -1.52
N ALA A 106 -6.24 -10.69 -1.20
CA ALA A 106 -5.85 -11.86 -2.00
C ALA A 106 -6.97 -12.92 -2.06
N LYS A 107 -7.68 -13.15 -0.94
CA LYS A 107 -8.83 -14.05 -0.90
C LYS A 107 -9.99 -13.53 -1.75
N VAL A 108 -10.32 -12.24 -1.69
CA VAL A 108 -11.36 -11.63 -2.53
C VAL A 108 -11.01 -11.77 -4.01
N ILE A 109 -9.77 -11.51 -4.39
CA ILE A 109 -9.30 -11.64 -5.77
C ILE A 109 -9.37 -13.10 -6.24
N GLY A 110 -9.08 -14.06 -5.36
CA GLY A 110 -9.20 -15.49 -5.66
C GLY A 110 -10.64 -15.97 -5.85
N GLU A 111 -11.59 -15.48 -5.03
CA GLU A 111 -13.00 -15.83 -5.11
C GLU A 111 -13.73 -15.09 -6.24
N VAL A 112 -13.40 -13.81 -6.45
CA VAL A 112 -13.91 -12.98 -7.54
C VAL A 112 -12.91 -13.02 -8.70
N GLN A 113 -12.84 -14.17 -9.38
CA GLN A 113 -11.89 -14.41 -10.49
C GLN A 113 -11.95 -13.35 -11.60
N ALA A 114 -13.09 -12.71 -11.78
CA ALA A 114 -13.25 -11.58 -12.70
C ALA A 114 -12.29 -10.42 -12.40
N LEU A 115 -11.90 -10.18 -11.13
CA LEU A 115 -10.95 -9.12 -10.74
C LEU A 115 -9.53 -9.35 -11.26
N ILE A 116 -9.14 -10.60 -11.55
CA ILE A 116 -7.82 -10.92 -12.11
C ILE A 116 -7.74 -10.46 -13.58
N ILE A 117 -8.84 -10.62 -14.31
CA ILE A 117 -8.91 -10.30 -15.75
C ILE A 117 -9.40 -8.87 -15.98
N PHE A 118 -10.21 -8.33 -15.08
CA PHE A 118 -10.78 -6.98 -15.16
C PHE A 118 -9.77 -5.88 -15.49
N PRO A 119 -8.59 -5.77 -14.84
CA PRO A 119 -7.61 -4.72 -15.17
C PRO A 119 -7.06 -4.82 -16.60
N ILE A 120 -7.23 -5.92 -17.35
CA ILE A 120 -6.83 -5.95 -18.75
C ILE A 120 -7.76 -5.06 -19.60
N LEU A 121 -9.06 -5.07 -19.30
CA LEU A 121 -10.07 -4.37 -20.08
C LEU A 121 -9.86 -2.84 -20.15
N PRO A 122 -9.73 -2.09 -19.02
CA PRO A 122 -9.53 -0.64 -19.08
C PRO A 122 -8.21 -0.26 -19.72
N TYR A 123 -7.16 -1.09 -19.60
CA TYR A 123 -5.88 -0.83 -20.25
C TYR A 123 -5.90 -1.12 -21.75
N VAL A 124 -6.68 -2.11 -22.21
CA VAL A 124 -6.96 -2.30 -23.64
C VAL A 124 -7.73 -1.10 -24.20
N ILE A 125 -8.75 -0.62 -23.47
CA ILE A 125 -9.49 0.58 -23.85
C ILE A 125 -8.55 1.80 -23.92
N LEU A 126 -7.66 1.99 -22.93
CA LEU A 126 -6.66 3.05 -22.93
C LEU A 126 -5.67 2.90 -24.10
N ALA A 127 -5.23 1.69 -24.43
CA ALA A 127 -4.33 1.46 -25.55
C ALA A 127 -4.99 1.88 -26.88
N VAL A 128 -6.25 1.49 -27.08
CA VAL A 128 -7.05 1.91 -28.25
C VAL A 128 -7.23 3.43 -28.27
N PHE A 129 -7.58 4.03 -27.13
CA PHE A 129 -7.69 5.49 -26.99
C PHE A 129 -6.38 6.19 -27.36
N TYR A 130 -5.25 5.73 -26.83
CA TYR A 130 -3.95 6.33 -27.12
C TYR A 130 -3.56 6.19 -28.59
N MET A 131 -3.86 5.06 -29.25
CA MET A 131 -3.63 4.93 -30.69
C MET A 131 -4.34 6.02 -31.49
N PHE A 132 -5.63 6.24 -31.24
CA PHE A 132 -6.39 7.31 -31.89
C PHE A 132 -5.90 8.70 -31.49
N TRP A 133 -5.58 8.89 -30.21
CA TRP A 133 -5.11 10.16 -29.68
C TRP A 133 -3.76 10.57 -30.28
N PHE A 134 -2.81 9.64 -30.41
CA PHE A 134 -1.51 9.88 -31.04
C PHE A 134 -1.66 10.18 -32.54
N SER A 135 -2.54 9.45 -33.24
CA SER A 135 -2.84 9.75 -34.64
C SER A 135 -3.38 11.18 -34.80
N ALA A 136 -4.37 11.56 -34.00
CA ALA A 136 -4.92 12.92 -33.99
C ALA A 136 -3.86 13.98 -33.60
N ALA A 137 -2.99 13.67 -32.63
CA ALA A 137 -1.90 14.54 -32.22
C ALA A 137 -0.93 14.80 -33.37
N LEU A 138 -0.48 13.76 -34.08
CA LEU A 138 0.43 13.90 -35.21
C LEU A 138 -0.14 14.81 -36.31
N HIS A 139 -1.43 14.64 -36.63
CA HIS A 139 -2.11 15.53 -37.58
C HIS A 139 -2.21 16.98 -37.08
N LEU A 140 -2.52 17.16 -35.79
CA LEU A 140 -2.68 18.49 -35.21
C LEU A 140 -1.35 19.25 -35.12
N PHE A 141 -0.27 18.59 -34.66
CA PHE A 141 1.06 19.20 -34.56
C PHE A 141 1.71 19.45 -35.93
N SER A 142 1.38 18.65 -36.95
CA SER A 142 1.87 18.87 -38.32
C SER A 142 1.11 19.96 -39.09
N SER A 143 -0.03 20.45 -38.57
CA SER A 143 -0.86 21.46 -39.24
C SER A 143 -0.32 22.90 -39.12
N GLY A 144 0.84 23.11 -38.48
CA GLY A 144 1.48 24.42 -38.37
C GLY A 144 1.98 24.93 -39.73
N GLN A 145 1.90 26.25 -39.96
CA GLN A 145 2.41 26.86 -41.19
C GLN A 145 3.93 27.05 -41.10
N ILE A 146 4.66 26.62 -42.11
CA ILE A 146 6.12 26.79 -42.17
C ILE A 146 6.42 28.17 -42.76
N LEU A 147 6.87 29.09 -41.92
CA LEU A 147 7.29 30.43 -42.35
C LEU A 147 8.82 30.51 -42.37
N ARG A 148 9.38 31.05 -43.46
CA ARG A 148 10.80 31.40 -43.52
C ARG A 148 11.08 32.52 -42.52
N ASN A 149 12.15 32.40 -41.74
CA ASN A 149 12.55 33.47 -40.82
C ASN A 149 12.95 34.73 -41.60
N ASP A 150 12.92 35.87 -40.92
CA ASP A 150 13.51 37.09 -41.46
C ASP A 150 14.94 37.19 -40.93
N CYS A 151 15.90 36.90 -41.79
CA CYS A 151 17.31 37.03 -41.51
C CYS A 151 17.79 38.24 -42.31
N GLY A 152 17.70 39.45 -41.74
CA GLY A 152 17.86 40.74 -42.41
C GLY A 152 19.15 40.93 -43.20
N GLY A 153 19.29 40.23 -44.34
CA GLY A 153 20.41 40.25 -45.28
C GLY A 153 21.72 39.61 -44.81
N ASN A 154 22.03 39.60 -43.50
CA ASN A 154 23.36 39.24 -42.98
C ASN A 154 23.57 37.75 -42.68
N CYS A 155 22.91 36.87 -43.41
CA CYS A 155 23.01 35.43 -43.17
C CYS A 155 23.66 34.76 -44.39
N CYS A 156 24.66 33.93 -44.15
CA CYS A 156 25.37 33.16 -45.16
C CYS A 156 25.72 31.78 -44.59
N SER A 157 25.47 30.73 -45.35
CA SER A 157 25.85 29.36 -45.02
C SER A 157 26.91 28.86 -45.99
N PHE A 158 27.90 28.14 -45.49
CA PHE A 158 28.94 27.53 -46.33
C PHE A 158 28.45 26.17 -46.85
N ASP A 159 28.43 26.00 -48.17
CA ASP A 159 28.05 24.74 -48.81
C ASP A 159 29.30 23.88 -49.06
N LEU A 160 29.43 22.79 -48.29
CA LEU A 160 30.56 21.86 -48.38
C LEU A 160 30.65 21.13 -49.71
N LYS A 161 29.53 20.98 -50.45
CA LYS A 161 29.49 20.22 -51.70
C LYS A 161 29.97 21.07 -52.87
N SER A 162 29.70 22.37 -52.82
CA SER A 162 30.06 23.33 -53.88
C SER A 162 31.27 24.20 -53.52
N ASN A 163 31.76 24.11 -52.29
CA ASN A 163 32.87 24.88 -51.73
C ASN A 163 32.68 26.40 -51.88
N LYS A 164 31.44 26.88 -51.74
CA LYS A 164 31.03 28.27 -51.93
C LYS A 164 30.16 28.74 -50.77
N ILE A 165 30.21 30.05 -50.51
CA ILE A 165 29.35 30.72 -49.54
C ILE A 165 28.02 31.05 -50.25
N ASN A 166 26.90 30.58 -49.68
CA ASN A 166 25.55 30.87 -50.17
C ASN A 166 24.80 31.74 -49.16
N CYS A 167 24.42 32.95 -49.58
CA CYS A 167 23.71 33.93 -48.74
C CYS A 167 22.23 34.08 -49.11
N ASP A 168 21.75 33.46 -50.19
CA ASP A 168 20.37 33.66 -50.68
C ASP A 168 19.34 32.80 -49.91
N ASN A 169 19.76 31.65 -49.41
CA ASN A 169 18.89 30.64 -48.78
C ASN A 169 19.42 30.11 -47.44
N CYS A 170 20.13 30.93 -46.69
CA CYS A 170 20.69 30.54 -45.40
C CYS A 170 19.67 30.62 -44.24
N CYS A 171 18.49 31.22 -44.48
CA CYS A 171 17.58 31.57 -43.39
C CYS A 171 16.70 30.38 -43.00
N GLY A 172 16.72 30.03 -41.71
CA GLY A 172 15.96 28.90 -41.18
C GLY A 172 14.44 29.08 -41.27
N TYR A 173 13.70 28.00 -41.02
CA TYR A 173 12.25 28.01 -40.98
C TYR A 173 11.75 27.93 -39.54
N ARG A 174 10.64 28.60 -39.24
CA ARG A 174 9.89 28.45 -37.99
C ARG A 174 8.49 27.95 -38.28
N VAL A 175 8.00 27.06 -37.43
CA VAL A 175 6.61 26.62 -37.47
C VAL A 175 5.78 27.67 -36.74
N HIS A 176 4.87 28.32 -37.47
CA HIS A 176 3.93 29.29 -36.94
C HIS A 176 2.57 28.64 -36.72
N TYR A 177 2.18 28.53 -35.45
CA TYR A 177 0.86 28.04 -35.06
C TYR A 177 -0.12 29.20 -34.95
N THR A 178 -1.28 29.08 -35.58
CA THR A 178 -2.36 30.06 -35.39
C THR A 178 -2.97 29.89 -34.00
N ARG A 179 -3.61 30.95 -33.47
CA ARG A 179 -4.25 30.92 -32.14
C ARG A 179 -5.23 29.75 -31.98
N ASN A 180 -5.98 29.44 -33.02
CA ASN A 180 -6.97 28.36 -33.02
C ASN A 180 -6.30 26.98 -32.91
N ILE A 181 -5.18 26.76 -33.62
CA ILE A 181 -4.41 25.51 -33.51
C ILE A 181 -3.78 25.40 -32.12
N GLY A 182 -3.24 26.50 -31.58
CA GLY A 182 -2.69 26.53 -30.22
C GLY A 182 -3.72 26.14 -29.15
N ILE A 183 -4.94 26.70 -29.19
CA ILE A 183 -6.03 26.33 -28.27
C ILE A 183 -6.44 24.87 -28.46
N SER A 184 -6.52 24.40 -29.72
CA SER A 184 -6.86 23.01 -30.03
C SER A 184 -5.83 22.03 -29.46
N ILE A 185 -4.53 22.37 -29.50
CA ILE A 185 -3.45 21.58 -28.90
C ILE A 185 -3.64 21.50 -27.37
N LEU A 186 -3.92 22.62 -26.72
CA LEU A 186 -4.16 22.64 -25.27
C LEU A 186 -5.39 21.80 -24.90
N PHE A 187 -6.48 21.93 -25.64
CA PHE A 187 -7.68 21.13 -25.44
C PHE A 187 -7.43 19.63 -25.69
N HIS A 188 -6.63 19.28 -26.70
CA HIS A 188 -6.25 17.90 -27.00
C HIS A 188 -5.42 17.25 -25.88
N LEU A 189 -4.49 18.01 -25.28
CA LEU A 189 -3.69 17.57 -24.13
C LEU A 189 -4.56 17.44 -22.87
N PHE A 190 -5.40 18.42 -22.59
CA PHE A 190 -6.34 18.38 -21.47
C PHE A 190 -7.34 17.22 -21.61
N GLY A 191 -7.89 17.02 -22.80
CA GLY A 191 -8.79 15.92 -23.13
C GLY A 191 -8.13 14.56 -22.95
N CYS A 192 -6.84 14.44 -23.26
CA CYS A 192 -6.04 13.24 -22.97
C CYS A 192 -6.03 12.93 -21.47
N TYR A 193 -5.61 13.91 -20.66
CA TYR A 193 -5.57 13.77 -19.21
C TYR A 193 -6.94 13.39 -18.65
N TRP A 194 -7.98 14.13 -19.05
CA TRP A 194 -9.34 13.91 -18.57
C TRP A 194 -9.88 12.51 -18.93
N ALA A 195 -9.74 12.10 -20.20
CA ALA A 195 -10.19 10.78 -20.64
C ALA A 195 -9.45 9.65 -19.93
N THR A 196 -8.13 9.78 -19.76
CA THR A 196 -7.32 8.81 -19.02
C THR A 196 -7.75 8.71 -17.57
N GLN A 197 -7.92 9.84 -16.87
CA GLN A 197 -8.38 9.85 -15.47
C GLN A 197 -9.78 9.28 -15.33
N PHE A 198 -10.68 9.57 -16.27
CA PHE A 198 -12.03 9.02 -16.26
C PHE A 198 -12.04 7.50 -16.40
N ILE A 199 -11.29 6.94 -17.36
CA ILE A 199 -11.22 5.48 -17.56
C ILE A 199 -10.61 4.80 -16.33
N ILE A 200 -9.53 5.36 -15.76
CA ILE A 200 -8.90 4.86 -14.54
C ILE A 200 -9.90 4.91 -13.38
N ALA A 201 -10.56 6.04 -13.15
CA ALA A 201 -11.53 6.20 -12.05
C ALA A 201 -12.72 5.23 -12.17
N CYS A 202 -13.25 5.03 -13.39
CA CYS A 202 -14.30 4.04 -13.63
C CYS A 202 -13.83 2.63 -13.26
N SER A 203 -12.60 2.26 -13.64
CA SER A 203 -12.04 0.95 -13.31
C SER A 203 -11.85 0.76 -11.80
N SER A 204 -11.29 1.75 -11.10
CA SER A 204 -11.13 1.76 -9.64
C SER A 204 -12.47 1.65 -8.94
N THR A 205 -13.51 2.33 -9.44
CA THR A 205 -14.87 2.26 -8.86
C THR A 205 -15.47 0.86 -8.98
N VAL A 206 -15.26 0.16 -10.09
CA VAL A 206 -15.76 -1.22 -10.28
C VAL A 206 -15.04 -2.20 -9.35
N ILE A 207 -13.71 -2.07 -9.21
CA ILE A 207 -12.92 -2.91 -8.29
C ILE A 207 -13.38 -2.66 -6.85
N ALA A 208 -13.39 -1.39 -6.43
CA ALA A 208 -13.81 -1.01 -5.08
C ALA A 208 -15.26 -1.43 -4.79
N GLY A 209 -16.18 -1.23 -5.73
CA GLY A 209 -17.56 -1.67 -5.59
C GLY A 209 -17.70 -3.18 -5.41
N SER A 210 -16.92 -3.96 -6.17
CA SER A 210 -16.92 -5.43 -6.06
C SER A 210 -16.36 -5.90 -4.73
N VAL A 211 -15.24 -5.32 -4.28
CA VAL A 211 -14.58 -5.66 -3.02
C VAL A 211 -15.41 -5.24 -1.82
N ALA A 212 -15.99 -4.03 -1.85
CA ALA A 212 -16.90 -3.55 -0.81
C ALA A 212 -18.14 -4.45 -0.74
N SER A 213 -18.74 -4.81 -1.88
CA SER A 213 -19.88 -5.73 -1.90
C SER A 213 -19.54 -7.08 -1.27
N TYR A 214 -18.33 -7.60 -1.55
CA TYR A 214 -17.85 -8.82 -0.91
C TYR A 214 -17.66 -8.67 0.61
N TYR A 215 -17.09 -7.56 1.06
CA TYR A 215 -16.88 -7.27 2.48
C TYR A 215 -18.21 -7.24 3.24
N TRP A 216 -19.19 -6.49 2.72
CA TRP A 216 -20.49 -6.28 3.37
C TRP A 216 -21.50 -7.41 3.15
N ALA A 217 -21.21 -8.39 2.28
CA ALA A 217 -22.11 -9.50 1.99
C ALA A 217 -22.41 -10.41 3.19
N ARG A 218 -21.65 -10.32 4.28
CA ARG A 218 -21.76 -11.21 5.46
C ARG A 218 -22.53 -10.61 6.64
N GLY A 219 -22.81 -9.31 6.64
CA GLY A 219 -23.62 -8.68 7.68
C GLY A 219 -25.10 -8.99 7.52
N GLU A 220 -25.87 -9.03 8.62
CA GLU A 220 -27.35 -9.13 8.58
C GLU A 220 -27.99 -7.97 7.81
N ILE A 221 -27.26 -6.87 7.69
CA ILE A 221 -27.56 -5.78 6.77
C ILE A 221 -26.78 -6.08 5.49
N SER A 222 -27.41 -6.73 4.50
CA SER A 222 -26.96 -6.57 3.13
C SER A 222 -27.16 -5.08 2.83
N ILE A 223 -26.13 -4.26 3.04
CA ILE A 223 -26.20 -2.85 2.69
C ILE A 223 -26.27 -2.85 1.18
N ALA A 224 -27.50 -2.81 0.65
CA ALA A 224 -27.76 -2.20 -0.63
C ALA A 224 -27.08 -0.84 -0.53
N ILE A 225 -25.90 -0.73 -1.17
CA ILE A 225 -25.05 0.46 -1.33
C ILE A 225 -25.90 1.67 -0.95
N THR A 226 -25.72 2.17 0.28
CA THR A 226 -26.68 3.08 0.90
C THR A 226 -27.03 4.13 -0.13
N GLY A 227 -28.30 4.20 -0.57
CA GLY A 227 -28.75 4.94 -1.76
C GLY A 227 -28.60 6.48 -1.67
N LYS A 228 -27.58 6.95 -0.97
CA LYS A 228 -27.12 8.32 -0.85
C LYS A 228 -26.48 8.71 -2.18
N GLY A 229 -26.80 9.91 -2.66
CA GLY A 229 -26.14 10.47 -3.84
C GLY A 229 -24.61 10.56 -3.65
N PHE A 230 -23.86 10.47 -4.75
CA PHE A 230 -22.40 10.40 -4.77
C PHE A 230 -21.72 11.48 -3.91
N SER A 231 -22.23 12.72 -3.94
CA SER A 231 -21.71 13.83 -3.15
C SER A 231 -21.81 13.62 -1.64
N LYS A 232 -22.92 13.04 -1.15
CA LYS A 232 -23.08 12.71 0.27
C LYS A 232 -22.22 11.51 0.66
N ALA A 233 -22.13 10.49 -0.18
CA ALA A 233 -21.26 9.33 0.06
C ALA A 233 -19.79 9.76 0.12
N SER A 234 -19.34 10.62 -0.79
CA SER A 234 -17.98 11.18 -0.80
C SER A 234 -17.69 11.98 0.47
N ALA A 235 -18.63 12.82 0.93
CA ALA A 235 -18.43 13.60 2.16
C ALA A 235 -18.25 12.71 3.40
N ILE A 236 -19.02 11.61 3.48
CA ILE A 236 -18.89 10.61 4.56
C ILE A 236 -17.54 9.90 4.47
N ALA A 237 -17.15 9.42 3.28
CA ALA A 237 -15.86 8.77 3.06
C ALA A 237 -14.67 9.69 3.40
N THR A 238 -14.72 10.97 3.04
CA THR A 238 -13.70 11.95 3.41
C THR A 238 -13.65 12.16 4.93
N GLY A 239 -14.80 12.23 5.61
CA GLY A 239 -14.87 12.30 7.07
C GLY A 239 -14.21 11.11 7.75
N LEU A 240 -14.52 9.88 7.29
CA LEU A 240 -13.90 8.65 7.76
C LEU A 240 -12.38 8.65 7.64
N ILE A 241 -11.87 9.09 6.48
CA ILE A 241 -10.42 9.21 6.23
C ILE A 241 -9.79 10.21 7.20
N MET A 242 -10.41 11.38 7.41
CA MET A 242 -9.87 12.40 8.31
C MET A 242 -9.86 11.94 9.77
N ASN A 243 -10.94 11.28 10.23
CA ASN A 243 -11.04 10.77 11.60
C ASN A 243 -10.02 9.65 11.90
N ASN A 244 -9.65 8.87 10.89
CA ASN A 244 -8.75 7.72 11.02
C ASN A 244 -7.41 7.92 10.31
N ILE A 245 -7.03 9.17 10.01
CA ILE A 245 -5.90 9.50 9.11
C ILE A 245 -4.57 8.89 9.55
N LEU A 246 -4.29 8.86 10.85
CA LEU A 246 -3.05 8.27 11.39
C LEU A 246 -3.02 6.75 11.23
N ARG A 247 -4.16 6.09 11.43
CA ARG A 247 -4.29 4.64 11.30
C ARG A 247 -4.21 4.21 9.84
N ILE A 248 -4.98 4.87 8.98
CA ILE A 248 -5.01 4.61 7.54
C ILE A 248 -3.67 4.99 6.90
N GLY A 249 -3.16 6.18 7.20
CA GLY A 249 -1.91 6.68 6.62
C GLY A 249 -0.72 5.78 6.90
N LYS A 250 -0.57 5.26 8.13
CA LYS A 250 0.53 4.34 8.44
C LYS A 250 0.41 3.03 7.65
N VAL A 251 -0.79 2.44 7.55
CA VAL A 251 -1.02 1.18 6.83
C VAL A 251 -0.81 1.35 5.33
N ASN A 252 -1.32 2.45 4.74
CA ASN A 252 -1.17 2.74 3.32
C ASN A 252 0.29 2.97 2.94
N VAL A 253 1.06 3.73 3.72
CA VAL A 253 2.50 3.95 3.44
C VAL A 253 3.28 2.64 3.44
N ILE A 254 3.05 1.76 4.42
CA ILE A 254 3.71 0.45 4.47
C ILE A 254 3.27 -0.41 3.29
N GLY A 255 1.98 -0.37 2.97
CA GLY A 255 1.42 -1.09 1.84
C GLY A 255 2.04 -0.70 0.51
N ASP A 256 2.16 0.60 0.26
CA ASP A 256 2.77 1.13 -0.95
C ASP A 256 4.21 0.64 -1.11
N VAL A 257 4.99 0.64 -0.03
CA VAL A 257 6.37 0.14 -0.04
C VAL A 257 6.42 -1.36 -0.34
N ILE A 258 5.59 -2.17 0.31
CA ILE A 258 5.57 -3.63 0.12
C ILE A 258 5.10 -3.98 -1.28
N LEU A 259 4.02 -3.38 -1.77
CA LEU A 259 3.50 -3.61 -3.11
C LEU A 259 4.50 -3.12 -4.16
N TYR A 260 5.22 -2.02 -3.92
CA TYR A 260 6.29 -1.55 -4.79
C TYR A 260 7.46 -2.54 -4.87
N LEU A 261 7.91 -3.08 -3.73
CA LEU A 261 8.93 -4.13 -3.69
C LEU A 261 8.46 -5.40 -4.41
N GLY A 262 7.18 -5.74 -4.29
CA GLY A 262 6.55 -6.82 -5.05
C GLY A 262 6.63 -6.60 -6.57
N LYS A 263 6.26 -5.40 -7.05
CA LYS A 263 6.36 -5.00 -8.47
C LYS A 263 7.81 -5.16 -8.99
N LEU A 264 8.79 -4.71 -8.20
CA LEU A 264 10.21 -4.87 -8.54
C LEU A 264 10.66 -6.33 -8.56
N CYS A 265 10.32 -7.11 -7.52
CA CYS A 265 10.72 -8.52 -7.39
C CYS A 265 10.22 -9.36 -8.58
N VAL A 266 8.94 -9.25 -8.93
CA VAL A 266 8.35 -9.97 -10.07
C VAL A 266 9.02 -9.59 -11.38
N SER A 267 9.22 -8.29 -11.63
CA SER A 267 9.86 -7.82 -12.87
C SER A 267 11.32 -8.27 -13.00
N LEU A 268 12.10 -8.21 -11.92
CA LEU A 268 13.50 -8.64 -11.89
C LEU A 268 13.62 -10.16 -12.05
N PHE A 269 12.70 -10.92 -11.49
CA PHE A 269 12.65 -12.37 -11.68
C PHE A 269 12.40 -12.72 -13.16
N CYS A 270 11.46 -12.05 -13.83
CA CYS A 270 11.24 -12.20 -15.27
C CYS A 270 12.50 -11.85 -16.08
N ALA A 271 13.21 -10.77 -15.71
CA ALA A 271 14.44 -10.35 -16.37
C ALA A 271 15.57 -11.36 -16.18
N LEU A 272 15.73 -11.90 -14.96
CA LEU A 272 16.72 -12.93 -14.65
C LEU A 272 16.43 -14.21 -15.44
N PHE A 273 15.18 -14.66 -15.47
CA PHE A 273 14.78 -15.82 -16.24
C PHE A 273 15.07 -15.63 -17.75
N ALA A 274 14.76 -14.46 -18.29
CA ALA A 274 15.08 -14.12 -19.67
C ALA A 274 16.59 -14.13 -19.94
N PHE A 275 17.40 -13.59 -19.02
CA PHE A 275 18.85 -13.61 -19.13
C PHE A 275 19.41 -15.04 -19.13
N LEU A 276 18.98 -15.89 -18.19
CA LEU A 276 19.41 -17.29 -18.12
C LEU A 276 19.03 -18.09 -19.37
N MET A 277 17.83 -17.85 -19.91
CA MET A 277 17.38 -18.46 -21.16
C MET A 277 18.28 -18.06 -22.33
N LEU A 278 18.64 -16.78 -22.42
CA LEU A 278 19.50 -16.24 -23.48
C LEU A 278 20.98 -16.62 -23.33
N ASP A 279 21.45 -16.90 -22.11
CA ASP A 279 22.83 -17.36 -21.87
C ASP A 279 23.03 -18.86 -22.19
N THR A 280 21.96 -19.59 -22.49
CA THR A 280 22.03 -21.00 -22.91
C THR A 280 22.88 -21.16 -24.19
N HIS A 281 23.70 -22.22 -24.27
CA HIS A 281 24.65 -22.47 -25.38
C HIS A 281 24.02 -22.35 -26.78
N LYS A 282 22.72 -22.66 -26.91
CA LYS A 282 21.91 -22.53 -28.13
C LYS A 282 21.82 -21.10 -28.69
N TYR A 283 21.86 -20.07 -27.84
CA TYR A 283 21.75 -18.66 -28.26
C TYR A 283 23.08 -17.89 -28.15
N LYS A 284 24.05 -18.47 -27.42
CA LYS A 284 25.39 -17.91 -27.24
C LYS A 284 26.39 -18.35 -28.31
N SER A 285 26.35 -19.62 -28.72
CA SER A 285 27.40 -20.24 -29.55
C SER A 285 26.90 -20.98 -30.81
N ALA A 286 25.60 -21.18 -30.97
CA ALA A 286 25.06 -21.78 -32.20
C ALA A 286 24.88 -20.74 -33.33
N HIS A 287 24.45 -21.20 -34.52
CA HIS A 287 24.15 -20.34 -35.67
C HIS A 287 23.12 -19.22 -35.39
N ASN A 288 22.37 -19.30 -34.30
CA ASN A 288 21.42 -18.29 -33.82
C ASN A 288 22.06 -17.38 -32.75
N LYS A 289 23.29 -16.91 -32.98
CA LYS A 289 24.02 -16.05 -32.04
C LYS A 289 23.36 -14.68 -31.94
N ILE A 290 22.93 -14.30 -30.74
CA ILE A 290 22.39 -12.96 -30.47
C ILE A 290 23.54 -12.00 -30.19
N SER A 291 23.55 -10.83 -30.84
CA SER A 291 24.67 -9.88 -30.74
C SER A 291 24.81 -9.24 -29.35
N SER A 292 23.70 -9.07 -28.63
CA SER A 292 23.69 -8.65 -27.22
C SER A 292 22.38 -9.10 -26.52
N PRO A 293 22.45 -9.80 -25.38
CA PRO A 293 21.26 -10.19 -24.61
C PRO A 293 20.64 -9.01 -23.85
N LEU A 294 21.34 -7.88 -23.72
CA LEU A 294 20.91 -6.74 -22.92
C LEU A 294 19.57 -6.16 -23.39
N PHE A 295 19.42 -5.91 -24.69
CA PHE A 295 18.22 -5.30 -25.23
C PHE A 295 16.96 -6.17 -25.04
N PRO A 296 16.96 -7.47 -25.41
CA PRO A 296 15.84 -8.37 -25.13
C PRO A 296 15.50 -8.47 -23.64
N VAL A 297 16.51 -8.51 -22.75
CA VAL A 297 16.30 -8.57 -21.30
C VAL A 297 15.66 -7.29 -20.77
N LEU A 298 16.12 -6.11 -21.22
CA LEU A 298 15.53 -4.82 -20.83
C LEU A 298 14.08 -4.68 -21.31
N VAL A 299 13.77 -5.12 -22.54
CA VAL A 299 12.40 -5.16 -23.04
C VAL A 299 11.53 -6.10 -22.20
N THR A 300 12.04 -7.29 -21.87
CA THR A 300 11.33 -8.27 -21.04
C THR A 300 11.10 -7.75 -19.62
N TRP A 301 12.09 -7.08 -19.04
CA TRP A 301 11.98 -6.43 -17.73
C TRP A 301 10.90 -5.34 -17.73
N GLY A 302 10.91 -4.45 -18.74
CA GLY A 302 9.91 -3.40 -18.89
C GLY A 302 8.49 -3.96 -19.04
N LEU A 303 8.30 -4.96 -19.89
CA LEU A 303 7.00 -5.63 -20.04
C LEU A 303 6.57 -6.33 -18.74
N GLY A 304 7.49 -7.01 -18.06
CA GLY A 304 7.23 -7.65 -16.77
C GLY A 304 6.83 -6.65 -15.69
N TYR A 305 7.48 -5.48 -15.65
CA TYR A 305 7.14 -4.40 -14.72
C TYR A 305 5.76 -3.81 -15.01
N ILE A 306 5.41 -3.63 -16.29
CA ILE A 306 4.06 -3.18 -16.68
C ILE A 306 3.02 -4.20 -16.17
N VAL A 307 3.18 -5.48 -16.49
CA VAL A 307 2.24 -6.53 -16.06
C VAL A 307 2.13 -6.60 -14.53
N ALA A 308 3.25 -6.52 -13.81
CA ALA A 308 3.24 -6.48 -12.36
C ALA A 308 2.48 -5.24 -11.85
N THR A 309 2.70 -4.08 -12.44
CA THR A 309 1.98 -2.85 -12.06
C THR A 309 0.47 -3.00 -12.23
N LEU A 310 0.01 -3.59 -13.34
CA LEU A 310 -1.42 -3.84 -13.59
C LEU A 310 -2.05 -4.73 -12.51
N PHE A 311 -1.38 -5.83 -12.18
CA PHE A 311 -1.89 -6.79 -11.20
C PHE A 311 -1.89 -6.21 -9.79
N PHE A 312 -0.77 -5.62 -9.37
CA PHE A 312 -0.63 -5.05 -8.04
C PHE A 312 -1.54 -3.82 -7.83
N ALA A 313 -1.92 -3.09 -8.89
CA ALA A 313 -2.91 -2.01 -8.78
C ALA A 313 -4.29 -2.51 -8.32
N VAL A 314 -4.71 -3.72 -8.72
CA VAL A 314 -5.97 -4.31 -8.20
C VAL A 314 -5.84 -4.68 -6.73
N VAL A 315 -4.69 -5.21 -6.33
CA VAL A 315 -4.41 -5.55 -4.93
C VAL A 315 -4.44 -4.29 -4.06
N GLU A 316 -3.78 -3.23 -4.50
CA GLU A 316 -3.75 -1.90 -3.85
C GLU A 316 -5.17 -1.36 -3.64
N MET A 317 -5.96 -1.26 -4.70
CA MET A 317 -7.35 -0.80 -4.64
C MET A 317 -8.23 -1.69 -3.73
N SER A 318 -7.99 -3.01 -3.72
CA SER A 318 -8.73 -3.94 -2.88
C SER A 318 -8.40 -3.74 -1.40
N ILE A 319 -7.13 -3.55 -1.06
CA ILE A 319 -6.67 -3.29 0.31
C ILE A 319 -7.27 -1.97 0.81
N ASP A 320 -7.18 -0.88 0.03
CA ASP A 320 -7.77 0.41 0.39
C ASP A 320 -9.27 0.29 0.66
N THR A 321 -9.97 -0.45 -0.21
CA THR A 321 -11.41 -0.66 -0.05
C THR A 321 -11.74 -1.44 1.22
N ILE A 322 -10.96 -2.46 1.56
CA ILE A 322 -11.16 -3.25 2.79
C ILE A 322 -10.88 -2.38 4.03
N ILE A 323 -9.82 -1.58 4.00
CA ILE A 323 -9.47 -0.66 5.10
C ILE A 323 -10.61 0.34 5.34
N LEU A 324 -11.09 0.99 4.28
CA LEU A 324 -12.19 1.96 4.38
C LEU A 324 -13.49 1.30 4.84
N SER A 325 -13.80 0.11 4.33
CA SER A 325 -15.01 -0.64 4.74
C SER A 325 -14.92 -1.05 6.21
N PHE A 326 -13.74 -1.46 6.68
CA PHE A 326 -13.50 -1.78 8.08
C PHE A 326 -13.62 -0.54 8.98
N CYS A 327 -13.06 0.60 8.59
CA CYS A 327 -13.20 1.85 9.34
C CYS A 327 -14.67 2.26 9.46
N GLN A 328 -15.43 2.14 8.38
CA GLN A 328 -16.86 2.43 8.39
C GLN A 328 -17.65 1.46 9.29
N ASP A 329 -17.41 0.16 9.18
CA ASP A 329 -18.04 -0.87 10.01
C ASP A 329 -17.75 -0.65 11.50
N ALA A 330 -16.51 -0.34 11.84
CA ALA A 330 -16.13 -0.02 13.21
C ALA A 330 -16.80 1.26 13.72
N GLU A 331 -16.90 2.33 12.92
CA GLU A 331 -17.59 3.56 13.35
C GLU A 331 -19.10 3.33 13.56
N GLU A 332 -19.75 2.55 12.69
CA GLU A 332 -21.18 2.26 12.78
C GLU A 332 -21.53 1.39 14.01
N HIS A 333 -20.58 0.54 14.44
CA HIS A 333 -20.76 -0.41 15.53
C HIS A 333 -19.88 -0.13 16.75
N GLN A 334 -19.68 1.15 17.10
CA GLN A 334 -19.02 1.59 18.35
C GLN A 334 -17.62 0.98 18.59
N GLY A 335 -16.85 0.82 17.52
CA GLY A 335 -15.47 0.30 17.53
C GLY A 335 -15.34 -1.19 17.25
N THR A 336 -16.45 -1.94 17.13
CA THR A 336 -16.43 -3.39 16.87
C THR A 336 -16.95 -3.71 15.48
N ALA A 337 -16.06 -4.06 14.54
CA ALA A 337 -16.46 -4.45 13.19
C ALA A 337 -17.24 -5.77 13.22
N GLN A 338 -18.45 -5.79 12.66
CA GLN A 338 -19.34 -6.96 12.66
C GLN A 338 -19.37 -7.69 11.31
N CYS A 339 -19.12 -6.97 10.22
CA CYS A 339 -19.17 -7.48 8.86
C CYS A 339 -17.79 -7.96 8.36
N ALA A 340 -16.73 -7.66 9.09
CA ALA A 340 -15.37 -8.07 8.77
C ALA A 340 -15.25 -9.59 8.54
N PRO A 341 -14.60 -10.04 7.45
CA PRO A 341 -14.38 -11.47 7.21
C PRO A 341 -13.67 -12.15 8.40
N PRO A 342 -14.01 -13.41 8.74
CA PRO A 342 -13.40 -14.10 9.87
C PRO A 342 -11.87 -14.16 9.79
N LEU A 343 -11.29 -14.24 8.59
CA LEU A 343 -9.84 -14.20 8.38
C LEU A 343 -9.24 -12.84 8.79
N LEU A 344 -9.95 -11.74 8.54
CA LEU A 344 -9.52 -10.40 8.98
C LEU A 344 -9.59 -10.30 10.50
N MET A 345 -10.72 -10.72 11.08
CA MET A 345 -10.91 -10.73 12.52
C MET A 345 -9.89 -11.64 13.21
N GLU A 346 -9.66 -12.86 12.72
CA GLU A 346 -8.64 -13.77 13.23
C GLU A 346 -7.22 -13.19 13.09
N THR A 347 -6.93 -12.45 12.03
CA THR A 347 -5.61 -11.80 11.89
C THR A 347 -5.47 -10.60 12.82
N LEU A 348 -6.54 -9.83 13.05
CA LEU A 348 -6.55 -8.68 13.95
C LEU A 348 -6.61 -9.11 15.43
N ASP A 349 -7.45 -10.09 15.76
CA ASP A 349 -7.66 -10.68 17.08
C ASP A 349 -6.53 -11.63 17.45
N GLY A 350 -6.12 -12.50 16.52
CA GLY A 350 -4.97 -13.39 16.67
C GLY A 350 -3.65 -12.62 16.71
N GLN A 351 -3.61 -11.36 16.25
CA GLN A 351 -2.49 -10.44 16.53
C GLN A 351 -2.70 -9.63 17.80
N GLY A 352 -3.93 -9.31 18.19
CA GLY A 352 -4.22 -8.93 19.58
C GLY A 352 -3.70 -9.99 20.55
N GLU A 353 -3.82 -11.27 20.20
CA GLU A 353 -3.28 -12.42 20.92
C GLU A 353 -1.80 -12.68 20.65
N MET A 354 -1.27 -12.46 19.43
CA MET A 354 0.15 -12.64 19.13
C MET A 354 1.00 -11.51 19.74
N GLN A 355 0.43 -10.32 19.89
CA GLN A 355 0.95 -9.28 20.74
C GLN A 355 0.83 -9.63 22.20
N ARG A 356 -0.31 -10.18 22.67
CA ARG A 356 -0.35 -10.81 24.01
C ARG A 356 0.69 -11.92 24.16
N LEU A 357 1.12 -12.54 23.04
CA LEU A 357 2.13 -13.61 22.94
C LEU A 357 3.58 -13.13 22.64
N THR A 358 3.84 -11.86 22.34
CA THR A 358 5.19 -11.32 22.09
C THR A 358 5.54 -10.16 23.01
N HIS A 359 4.53 -9.47 23.55
CA HIS A 359 4.63 -8.82 24.85
C HIS A 359 4.80 -9.78 25.99
N SER A 360 4.69 -11.08 25.71
CA SER A 360 4.91 -12.14 26.63
C SER A 360 6.23 -12.84 26.49
N SER A 361 7.23 -12.32 25.79
CA SER A 361 8.60 -12.89 25.76
C SER A 361 9.67 -11.97 26.34
#